data_AF-C4IGR4-F1
#
_entry.id   AF-C4IGR4-F1
#
_cell.length_a   1.000
_cell.length_b   1.000
_cell.length_c   1.000
_cell.angle_alpha   90.00
_cell.angle_beta   90.00
_cell.angle_gamma   90.00
#
_symmetry.space_group_name_H-M   'P 1'
#
loop_
_entity.id
_entity.type
_entity.pdbx_description
1 polymer ?
#
loop_
_entity_poly.entity_id
_entity_poly.type
_entity_poly.pdbx_seq_one_letter_code
_entity_poly.pdbx_strand_id
1 'polypeptide(L)'
;MNKETARKATLEDLIAKATQKENDKKKVKEISTVVNSEEVSLTFVKPSQSIVLDAMEEIGEGDDIKMVVQAFTHLIYECCPMLQNADLQKGLNVLDPYDTVPKLFELGEIMKIGNQLSDLIGLNAVSDTVKN
;
A
#
# COMPACT_ATOMS: atom_id res chain seq x y z
N MET A 1 -23.99 17.59 -27.37
CA MET A 1 -22.64 18.20 -27.26
C MET A 1 -22.12 17.76 -25.90
N ASN A 2 -21.13 16.88 -25.77
CA ASN A 2 -19.73 17.07 -26.15
C ASN A 2 -19.09 15.70 -26.47
N LYS A 3 -18.43 15.56 -27.62
CA LYS A 3 -17.52 14.43 -27.87
C LYS A 3 -16.20 14.83 -27.23
N GLU A 4 -15.85 14.23 -26.10
CA GLU A 4 -14.48 14.31 -25.62
C GLU A 4 -13.56 13.67 -26.66
N THR A 5 -12.79 14.53 -27.30
CA THR A 5 -11.73 14.18 -28.22
C THR A 5 -10.66 13.42 -27.45
N ALA A 6 -10.68 12.09 -27.51
CA ALA A 6 -9.52 11.28 -27.17
C ALA A 6 -8.32 11.76 -28.01
N ARG A 7 -7.38 12.48 -27.39
CA ARG A 7 -6.07 12.76 -28.00
C ARG A 7 -5.41 11.42 -28.32
N LYS A 8 -4.91 11.24 -29.55
CA LYS A 8 -4.04 10.10 -29.86
C LYS A 8 -2.80 10.22 -28.97
N ALA A 9 -2.62 9.27 -28.06
CA ALA A 9 -1.40 9.18 -27.27
C ALA A 9 -0.20 9.17 -28.21
N THR A 10 0.69 10.15 -28.07
CA THR A 10 1.94 10.21 -28.83
C THR A 10 2.96 9.26 -28.21
N LEU A 11 3.97 8.85 -28.98
CA LEU A 11 5.08 8.04 -28.46
C LEU A 11 5.75 8.69 -27.24
N GLU A 12 5.83 10.02 -27.22
CA GLU A 12 6.35 10.79 -26.08
C GLU A 12 5.52 10.60 -24.81
N ASP A 13 4.19 10.52 -24.93
CA ASP A 13 3.28 10.29 -23.80
C ASP A 13 3.45 8.87 -23.22
N LEU A 14 3.65 7.88 -24.10
CA LEU A 14 3.94 6.50 -23.74
C LEU A 14 5.32 6.37 -23.06
N ILE A 15 6.33 7.09 -23.54
CA ILE A 15 7.69 7.13 -22.94
C ILE A 15 7.66 7.83 -21.59
N ALA A 16 6.92 8.94 -21.46
CA ALA A 16 6.72 9.62 -20.18
C ALA A 16 6.05 8.70 -19.16
N LYS A 17 5.02 7.95 -19.58
CA LYS A 17 4.35 6.95 -18.73
C LYS A 17 5.25 5.77 -18.34
N ALA A 18 6.12 5.31 -19.24
CA ALA A 18 7.12 4.29 -18.93
C ALA A 18 8.15 4.78 -17.91
N THR A 19 8.62 6.01 -18.07
CA THR A 19 9.58 6.66 -17.15
C THR A 19 8.95 6.92 -15.78
N GLN A 20 7.68 7.35 -15.74
CA GLN A 20 6.90 7.44 -14.51
C GLN A 20 6.78 6.09 -13.82
N LYS A 21 6.46 5.02 -14.56
CA LYS A 21 6.38 3.66 -14.00
C LYS A 21 7.71 3.22 -13.39
N GLU A 22 8.83 3.62 -13.97
CA GLU A 22 10.16 3.29 -13.46
C GLU A 22 10.56 4.12 -12.23
N ASN A 23 10.21 5.41 -12.20
CA ASN A 23 10.37 6.26 -11.01
C ASN A 23 9.45 5.83 -9.87
N ASP A 24 8.24 5.38 -10.18
CA ASP A 24 7.31 4.86 -9.19
C ASP A 24 7.86 3.63 -8.47
N LYS A 25 8.61 2.74 -9.15
CA LYS A 25 9.29 1.60 -8.51
C LYS A 25 10.28 2.00 -7.41
N LYS A 26 10.75 3.26 -7.39
CA LYS A 26 11.71 3.77 -6.40
C LYS A 26 11.08 4.68 -5.35
N LYS A 27 9.75 4.88 -5.37
CA LYS A 27 9.10 5.71 -4.36
C LYS A 27 9.17 5.03 -3.00
N VAL A 28 9.80 5.71 -2.06
CA VAL A 28 9.75 5.41 -0.64
C VAL A 28 8.98 6.54 0.03
N LYS A 29 8.06 6.20 0.93
CA LYS A 29 7.27 7.17 1.69
C LYS A 29 7.50 6.90 3.16
N GLU A 30 8.02 7.91 3.83
CA GLU A 30 8.07 7.91 5.27
C GLU A 30 6.69 8.29 5.80
N ILE A 31 6.10 7.40 6.58
CA ILE A 31 4.83 7.63 7.26
C ILE A 31 5.15 7.64 8.75
N SER A 32 4.99 8.80 9.37
CA SER A 32 5.00 8.94 10.82
C SER A 32 3.67 8.44 11.37
N THR A 33 3.75 7.48 12.29
CA THR A 33 2.59 6.87 12.94
C THR A 33 2.88 6.71 14.43
N VAL A 34 1.85 6.70 15.26
CA VAL A 34 2.04 6.65 16.72
C VAL A 34 1.91 5.20 17.14
N VAL A 35 3.01 4.60 17.53
CA VAL A 35 3.06 3.21 17.99
C VAL A 35 3.26 3.22 19.49
N ASN A 36 2.31 2.66 20.25
CA ASN A 36 2.40 2.60 21.73
C ASN A 36 2.68 3.94 22.43
N SER A 37 2.05 5.03 21.95
CA SER A 37 2.29 6.41 22.45
C SER A 37 3.68 6.99 22.19
N GLU A 38 4.49 6.35 21.34
CA GLU A 38 5.71 6.91 20.78
C GLU A 38 5.50 7.29 19.32
N GLU A 39 5.94 8.48 18.92
CA GLU A 39 5.96 8.89 17.51
C GLU A 39 7.07 8.13 16.79
N VAL A 40 6.69 7.14 15.99
CA VAL A 40 7.62 6.31 15.22
C VAL A 40 7.49 6.67 13.73
N SER A 41 8.62 7.04 13.13
CA SER A 41 8.73 7.25 11.68
C SER A 41 9.02 5.91 11.03
N LEU A 42 8.08 5.40 10.22
CA LEU A 42 8.28 4.16 9.48
C LEU A 42 8.50 4.48 8.00
N THR A 43 9.59 3.96 7.45
CA THR A 43 9.87 4.08 6.03
C THR A 43 9.17 2.94 5.28
N PHE A 44 8.16 3.29 4.51
CA PHE A 44 7.46 2.37 3.63
C PHE A 44 8.04 2.44 2.22
N VAL A 45 8.41 1.30 1.67
CA VAL A 45 8.82 1.18 0.27
C VAL A 45 7.62 0.83 -0.59
N LYS A 46 7.54 1.37 -1.81
CA LYS A 46 6.48 0.97 -2.73
C LYS A 46 6.61 -0.54 -3.01
N PRO A 47 5.57 -1.34 -2.74
CA PRO A 47 5.60 -2.75 -3.03
C PRO A 47 5.57 -2.96 -4.56
N SER A 48 6.08 -4.12 -4.99
CA SER A 48 6.00 -4.50 -6.40
C SER A 48 4.56 -4.68 -6.84
N GLN A 49 4.27 -4.45 -8.13
CA GLN A 49 2.91 -4.64 -8.68
C GLN A 49 2.34 -6.04 -8.37
N SER A 50 3.19 -7.06 -8.27
CA SER A 50 2.78 -8.42 -7.91
C SER A 50 2.19 -8.49 -6.50
N ILE A 51 2.82 -7.87 -5.50
CA ILE A 51 2.34 -7.87 -4.10
C ILE A 51 1.01 -7.13 -4.00
N VAL A 52 0.88 -6.04 -4.75
CA VAL A 52 -0.37 -5.28 -4.81
C VAL A 52 -1.50 -6.13 -5.39
N LEU A 53 -1.21 -6.89 -6.46
CA LEU A 53 -2.18 -7.79 -7.08
C LEU A 53 -2.59 -8.91 -6.12
N ASP A 54 -1.62 -9.50 -5.44
CA ASP A 54 -1.83 -10.56 -4.44
C ASP A 54 -2.74 -10.07 -3.30
N ALA A 55 -2.47 -8.87 -2.78
CA ALA A 55 -3.32 -8.24 -1.76
C ALA A 55 -4.74 -7.93 -2.27
N MET A 56 -4.90 -7.54 -3.55
CA MET A 56 -6.24 -7.34 -4.15
C MET A 56 -6.97 -8.67 -4.33
N GLU A 57 -6.26 -9.73 -4.74
CA GLU A 57 -6.82 -11.08 -4.86
C GLU A 57 -7.24 -11.63 -3.49
N GLU A 58 -6.49 -11.32 -2.44
CA GLU A 58 -6.81 -11.70 -1.05
C GLU A 58 -8.08 -11.01 -0.53
N ILE A 59 -8.34 -9.76 -0.92
CA ILE A 59 -9.61 -9.06 -0.63
C ILE A 59 -10.78 -9.69 -1.41
N GLY A 60 -10.52 -10.18 -2.63
CA GLY A 60 -11.52 -10.81 -3.49
C GLY A 60 -12.67 -9.87 -3.88
N GLU A 61 -13.81 -10.45 -4.26
CA GLU A 61 -15.05 -9.71 -4.58
C GLU A 61 -15.91 -9.41 -3.34
N GLY A 62 -15.44 -9.74 -2.13
CA GLY A 62 -16.21 -9.64 -0.90
C GLY A 62 -15.96 -8.34 -0.13
N ASP A 63 -17.04 -7.74 0.40
CA ASP A 63 -17.01 -6.60 1.33
C ASP A 63 -16.59 -7.03 2.76
N ASP A 64 -15.76 -8.08 2.87
CA ASP A 64 -15.38 -8.65 4.16
C ASP A 64 -14.27 -7.81 4.79
N ILE A 65 -14.64 -6.97 5.77
CA ILE A 65 -13.72 -6.06 6.47
C ILE A 65 -12.50 -6.83 7.03
N LYS A 66 -12.68 -8.09 7.42
CA LYS A 66 -11.58 -8.95 7.88
C LYS A 66 -10.54 -9.21 6.80
N MET A 67 -10.97 -9.50 5.57
CA MET A 67 -10.07 -9.71 4.44
C MET A 67 -9.35 -8.40 4.07
N VAL A 68 -10.06 -7.27 4.10
CA VAL A 68 -9.45 -5.94 3.88
C VAL A 68 -8.35 -5.65 4.90
N VAL A 69 -8.61 -5.93 6.18
CA VAL A 69 -7.63 -5.74 7.25
C VAL A 69 -6.43 -6.69 7.10
N GLN A 70 -6.66 -7.95 6.71
CA GLN A 70 -5.58 -8.91 6.46
C GLN A 70 -4.71 -8.48 5.27
N ALA A 71 -5.32 -8.11 4.15
CA ALA A 71 -4.61 -7.61 2.98
C ALA A 71 -3.82 -6.34 3.29
N PHE A 72 -4.38 -5.40 4.06
CA PHE A 72 -3.63 -4.23 4.52
C PHE A 72 -2.50 -4.61 5.46
N THR A 73 -2.71 -5.58 6.35
CA THR A 73 -1.66 -6.10 7.24
C THR A 73 -0.50 -6.70 6.44
N HIS A 74 -0.80 -7.56 5.47
CA HIS A 74 0.18 -8.13 4.55
C HIS A 74 0.90 -7.05 3.75
N LEU A 75 0.15 -6.09 3.19
CA LEU A 75 0.72 -4.97 2.44
C LEU A 75 1.66 -4.13 3.30
N ILE A 76 1.26 -3.75 4.51
CA ILE A 76 2.07 -2.98 5.46
C ILE A 76 3.34 -3.73 5.84
N TYR A 77 3.22 -5.03 6.11
CA TYR A 77 4.34 -5.91 6.43
C TYR A 77 5.34 -6.01 5.26
N GLU A 78 4.86 -6.19 4.04
CA GLU A 78 5.69 -6.27 2.82
C GLU A 78 6.32 -4.91 2.46
N CYS A 79 5.63 -3.81 2.72
CA CYS A 79 6.11 -2.46 2.43
C CYS A 79 7.10 -1.94 3.48
N CYS A 80 7.17 -2.53 4.67
CA CYS A 80 7.97 -2.02 5.77
C CYS A 80 9.02 -3.04 6.22
N PRO A 81 10.29 -2.93 5.75
CA PRO A 81 11.35 -3.87 6.12
C PRO A 81 11.66 -3.89 7.63
N MET A 82 11.33 -2.82 8.36
CA MET A 82 11.46 -2.80 9.82
C MET A 82 10.53 -3.80 10.50
N LEU A 83 9.31 -4.00 9.99
CA LEU A 83 8.34 -4.95 10.56
C LEU A 83 8.75 -6.41 10.31
N GLN A 84 9.54 -6.66 9.26
CA GLN A 84 10.10 -7.96 8.92
C GLN A 84 11.32 -8.33 9.78
N ASN A 85 11.77 -7.43 10.65
CA ASN A 85 12.96 -7.66 11.45
C ASN A 85 12.71 -8.76 12.51
N ALA A 86 13.53 -9.80 12.49
CA ALA A 86 13.40 -10.93 13.41
C ALA A 86 13.58 -10.54 14.89
N ASP A 87 14.36 -9.49 15.18
CA ASP A 87 14.52 -8.98 16.55
C ASP A 87 13.22 -8.34 17.06
N LEU A 88 12.50 -7.63 16.18
CA LEU A 88 11.19 -7.04 16.50
C LEU A 88 10.16 -8.15 16.78
N GLN A 89 10.10 -9.17 15.93
CA GLN A 89 9.18 -10.30 16.08
C GLN A 89 9.45 -11.08 17.38
N LYS A 90 10.73 -11.31 17.72
CA LYS A 90 11.13 -11.93 18.98
C LYS A 90 10.73 -11.06 20.18
N GLY A 91 10.95 -9.75 20.10
CA GLY A 91 10.57 -8.80 21.16
C GLY A 91 9.05 -8.77 21.41
N LEU A 92 8.26 -8.91 20.35
CA LEU A 92 6.80 -8.94 20.41
C LEU A 92 6.23 -10.32 20.73
N ASN A 93 7.06 -11.37 20.70
CA ASN A 93 6.65 -12.76 20.92
C ASN A 93 5.45 -13.14 20.02
N VAL A 94 5.60 -12.90 18.72
CA VAL A 94 4.64 -13.30 17.68
C VAL A 94 5.05 -14.62 17.05
N LEU A 95 4.08 -15.50 16.81
CA LEU A 95 4.27 -16.77 16.11
C LEU A 95 4.26 -16.55 14.59
N ASP A 96 3.32 -15.74 14.13
CA ASP A 96 3.19 -15.37 12.74
C ASP A 96 3.80 -13.98 12.47
N PRO A 97 4.60 -13.83 11.40
CA PRO A 97 5.20 -12.55 11.04
C PRO A 97 4.15 -11.47 10.77
N TYR A 98 2.99 -11.86 10.23
CA TYR A 98 1.89 -10.96 9.95
C TYR A 98 1.16 -10.46 11.20
N ASP A 99 1.23 -11.20 12.31
CA ASP A 99 0.68 -10.78 13.61
C ASP A 99 1.47 -9.62 14.25
N THR A 100 2.68 -9.33 13.74
CA THR A 100 3.49 -8.18 14.18
C THR A 100 2.74 -6.86 13.98
N VAL A 101 2.02 -6.72 12.86
CA VAL A 101 1.30 -5.49 12.51
C VAL A 101 0.11 -5.23 13.45
N PRO A 102 -0.88 -6.12 13.62
CA PRO A 102 -1.99 -5.92 14.56
C PRO A 102 -1.58 -5.88 16.03
N LYS A 103 -0.35 -6.32 16.36
CA LYS A 103 0.19 -6.23 17.73
C LYS A 103 0.92 -4.91 18.00
N LEU A 104 1.42 -4.25 16.96
CA LEU A 104 2.05 -2.92 17.06
C LEU A 104 1.05 -1.79 16.82
N PHE A 105 0.16 -1.97 15.84
CA PHE A 105 -0.79 -0.97 15.40
C PHE A 105 -2.22 -1.41 15.71
N GLU A 106 -3.06 -0.47 16.10
CA GLU A 106 -4.50 -0.71 16.21
C GLU A 106 -5.15 -0.78 14.82
N LEU A 107 -6.33 -1.42 14.73
CA LEU A 107 -7.12 -1.52 13.50
C LEU A 107 -7.28 -0.19 12.74
N GLY A 108 -7.47 0.92 13.47
CA GLY A 108 -7.59 2.25 12.88
C GLY A 108 -6.30 2.75 12.23
N GLU A 109 -5.15 2.49 12.85
CA GLU A 109 -3.82 2.82 12.31
C GLU A 109 -3.52 1.94 11.09
N ILE A 110 -3.80 0.64 11.15
CA ILE A 110 -3.65 -0.29 10.02
C ILE A 110 -4.44 0.20 8.80
N MET A 111 -5.72 0.54 8.99
CA MET A 111 -6.53 1.05 7.88
C MET A 111 -6.01 2.39 7.35
N LYS A 112 -5.51 3.28 8.21
CA LYS A 112 -4.96 4.57 7.80
C LYS A 112 -3.64 4.41 7.01
N ILE A 113 -2.73 3.57 7.49
CA ILE A 113 -1.47 3.27 6.79
C ILE A 113 -1.78 2.54 5.49
N GLY A 114 -2.63 1.51 5.52
CA GLY A 114 -3.05 0.74 4.34
C GLY A 114 -3.67 1.64 3.27
N ASN A 115 -4.50 2.62 3.63
CA ASN A 115 -5.02 3.62 2.70
C ASN A 115 -3.93 4.52 2.10
N GLN A 116 -2.99 4.99 2.91
CA GLN A 116 -1.87 5.80 2.43
C GLN A 116 -0.93 5.02 1.50
N LEU A 117 -0.74 3.73 1.74
CA LEU A 117 0.00 2.82 0.86
C LEU A 117 -0.77 2.55 -0.42
N SER A 118 -2.09 2.34 -0.33
CA SER A 118 -3.00 2.16 -1.47
C SER A 118 -3.02 3.39 -2.38
N ASP A 119 -2.99 4.60 -1.80
CA ASP A 119 -2.81 5.85 -2.55
C ASP A 119 -1.44 5.92 -3.22
N LEU A 120 -0.37 5.58 -2.51
CA LEU A 120 1.00 5.57 -3.04
C LEU A 120 1.21 4.58 -4.20
N ILE A 121 0.54 3.42 -4.17
CA ILE A 121 0.58 2.44 -5.27
C ILE A 121 -0.39 2.80 -6.41
N GLY A 122 -1.26 3.78 -6.22
CA GLY A 122 -2.24 4.22 -7.20
C GLY A 122 -3.50 3.36 -7.27
N LEU A 123 -3.76 2.54 -6.25
CA LEU A 123 -4.99 1.72 -6.16
C LEU A 123 -6.23 2.59 -5.96
N ASN A 124 -6.10 3.65 -5.15
CA ASN A 124 -7.21 4.55 -4.81
C ASN A 124 -7.62 5.44 -6.01
N ALA A 125 -6.72 5.62 -6.98
CA ALA A 125 -6.97 6.44 -8.17
C ALA A 125 -7.97 5.79 -9.15
N VAL A 126 -8.25 4.48 -9.03
CA VAL A 126 -9.20 3.80 -9.91
C VAL A 126 -10.65 4.24 -9.62
N SER A 127 -10.95 4.71 -8.41
CA SER A 127 -12.29 5.24 -8.07
C SER A 127 -12.52 6.69 -8.50
N ASP A 128 -11.46 7.48 -8.73
CA ASP A 128 -11.58 8.88 -9.15
C ASP A 128 -11.52 9.05 -10.68
N THR A 129 -10.91 8.11 -11.40
CA THR A 129 -10.80 8.18 -12.87
C THR A 129 -12.10 7.78 -13.62
N VAL A 130 -13.14 7.33 -12.92
CA VAL A 130 -14.45 6.97 -13.51
C VAL A 130 -15.49 8.10 -13.38
N LYS A 131 -15.10 9.27 -12.81
CA LYS A 131 -16.02 10.39 -12.54
C LYS A 131 -15.85 11.64 -13.42
N ASN A 132 -15.06 11.59 -14.49
CA ASN A 132 -14.99 12.69 -15.46
C ASN A 132 -15.38 12.21 -16.86
#